data_AF-A0A0B4EGB4-F1
#
_entry.id   AF-A0A0B4EGB4-F1
#
_cell.length_a   1.000
_cell.length_b   1.000
_cell.length_c   1.000
_cell.angle_alpha   90.00
_cell.angle_beta   90.00
_cell.angle_gamma   90.00
#
_symmetry.space_group_name_H-M   'P 1'
#
loop_
_entity.id
_entity.type
_entity.pdbx_description
1 polymer ?
#
loop_
_entity_poly.entity_id
_entity_poly.type
_entity_poly.pdbx_seq_one_letter_code
_entity_poly.pdbx_strand_id
1 'polypeptide(L)'
;MTASAKRKTSLTLDAQALDRAKALGINVSAVAETALMQAVAEARRKQWLKENADAFAAQSDWHEQHGHPLADIMTAPGATSWKD
;
A
#
# COMPACT_ATOMS: atom_id res chain seq x y z
N MET A 1 -5.01 23.59 5.45
CA MET A 1 -5.23 22.14 5.61
C MET A 1 -6.72 21.89 5.47
N THR A 2 -7.18 21.39 4.33
CA THR A 2 -8.60 21.08 4.14
C THR A 2 -8.92 19.79 4.88
N ALA A 3 -9.73 19.86 5.93
CA ALA A 3 -10.29 18.68 6.56
C ALA A 3 -11.01 17.85 5.48
N SER A 4 -10.57 16.62 5.25
CA SER A 4 -11.23 15.73 4.30
C SER A 4 -12.68 15.52 4.75
N ALA A 5 -13.63 15.94 3.92
CA ALA A 5 -15.05 15.86 4.26
C ALA A 5 -15.46 14.39 4.35
N LYS A 6 -15.73 13.90 5.57
CA LYS A 6 -16.30 12.56 5.77
C LYS A 6 -17.68 12.52 5.13
N ARG A 7 -17.89 11.56 4.22
CA ARG A 7 -19.21 11.29 3.64
C ARG A 7 -19.86 10.15 4.39
N LYS A 8 -21.13 10.34 4.77
CA LYS A 8 -21.94 9.28 5.39
C LYS A 8 -22.31 8.26 4.31
N THR A 9 -22.09 6.99 4.60
CA THR A 9 -22.47 5.87 3.73
C THR A 9 -23.14 4.80 4.60
N SER A 10 -24.29 4.29 4.15
CA SER A 10 -24.99 3.19 4.82
C SER A 10 -24.49 1.86 4.27
N LEU A 11 -24.19 0.92 5.16
CA LEU A 11 -23.70 -0.42 4.83
C LEU A 11 -24.57 -1.45 5.55
N THR A 12 -24.78 -2.61 4.93
CA THR A 12 -25.41 -3.76 5.58
C THR A 12 -24.31 -4.73 6.00
N LEU A 13 -24.26 -5.07 7.29
CA LEU A 13 -23.28 -5.99 7.88
C LEU A 13 -24.02 -7.10 8.64
N ASP A 14 -23.29 -8.16 8.98
CA ASP A 14 -23.81 -9.25 9.78
C ASP A 14 -24.30 -8.75 11.15
N ALA A 15 -25.55 -9.10 11.50
CA ALA A 15 -26.19 -8.63 12.72
C ALA A 15 -25.49 -9.14 13.98
N GLN A 16 -25.05 -10.40 13.98
CA GLN A 16 -24.36 -11.00 15.13
C GLN A 16 -23.01 -10.33 15.37
N ALA A 17 -22.29 -9.98 14.30
CA ALA A 17 -21.04 -9.23 14.38
C ALA A 17 -21.24 -7.83 14.97
N LEU A 18 -22.31 -7.12 14.55
CA LEU A 18 -22.66 -5.80 15.10
C LEU A 18 -23.02 -5.87 16.58
N ASP A 19 -23.80 -6.86 16.98
CA ASP A 19 -24.19 -7.05 18.38
C ASP A 19 -22.98 -7.36 19.26
N ARG A 20 -22.07 -8.23 18.80
CA ARG A 20 -20.81 -8.52 19.48
C ARG A 20 -19.92 -7.28 19.57
N ALA A 21 -19.79 -6.52 18.49
CA ALA A 21 -19.00 -5.29 18.47
C ALA A 21 -19.55 -4.28 19.48
N LYS A 22 -20.87 -4.12 19.54
CA LYS A 22 -21.55 -3.25 20.50
C LYS A 22 -21.32 -3.72 21.95
N ALA A 23 -21.45 -5.01 22.22
CA ALA A 23 -21.22 -5.59 23.55
C ALA A 23 -19.77 -5.39 24.02
N LEU A 24 -18.81 -5.36 23.09
CA LEU A 24 -17.39 -5.15 23.36
C LEU A 24 -16.96 -3.67 23.29
N GLY A 25 -17.87 -2.73 23.04
CA GLY A 25 -17.55 -1.30 22.91
C GLY A 25 -16.72 -0.94 21.68
N ILE A 26 -16.72 -1.79 20.64
CA ILE A 26 -15.96 -1.57 19.41
C ILE A 26 -16.65 -0.50 18.54
N ASN A 27 -15.86 0.48 18.10
CA ASN A 27 -16.33 1.50 17.16
C ASN A 27 -16.32 0.95 15.71
N VAL A 28 -17.45 0.41 15.28
CA VAL A 28 -17.65 -0.19 13.95
C VAL A 28 -17.25 0.78 12.83
N SER A 29 -17.59 2.07 12.95
CA SER A 29 -17.28 3.06 11.92
C SER A 29 -15.77 3.28 11.76
N ALA A 30 -15.01 3.30 12.87
CA ALA A 30 -13.56 3.45 12.83
C ALA A 30 -12.87 2.21 12.23
N VAL A 31 -13.38 1.02 12.56
CA VAL A 31 -12.89 -0.24 11.99
C VAL A 31 -13.17 -0.29 10.49
N ALA A 32 -14.39 0.05 10.07
CA ALA A 32 -14.78 0.09 8.66
C ALA A 32 -13.96 1.12 7.86
N GLU A 33 -13.71 2.31 8.42
CA GLU A 33 -12.86 3.34 7.81
C GLU A 33 -11.43 2.82 7.60
N THR A 34 -10.83 2.19 8.63
CA THR A 34 -9.48 1.63 8.55
C THR A 34 -9.38 0.52 7.50
N ALA A 35 -10.30 -0.44 7.55
CA ALA A 35 -10.33 -1.56 6.61
C ALA A 35 -10.53 -1.08 5.16
N LEU A 36 -11.40 -0.10 4.95
CA LEU A 36 -11.63 0.48 3.63
C LEU A 36 -10.38 1.20 3.09
N MET A 37 -9.70 2.00 3.92
CA MET A 37 -8.47 2.67 3.51
C MET A 37 -7.38 1.67 3.11
N GLN A 38 -7.22 0.59 3.88
CA GLN A 38 -6.27 -0.48 3.56
C GLN A 38 -6.61 -1.16 2.24
N ALA A 39 -7.87 -1.55 2.03
CA ALA A 39 -8.32 -2.19 0.80
C ALA A 39 -8.11 -1.28 -0.43
N VAL A 40 -8.40 0.02 -0.30
CA VAL A 40 -8.19 0.99 -1.38
C VAL A 40 -6.70 1.16 -1.69
N ALA A 41 -5.85 1.26 -0.68
CA ALA A 41 -4.41 1.38 -0.85
C ALA A 41 -3.82 0.14 -1.55
N GLU A 42 -4.26 -1.06 -1.15
CA GLU A 42 -3.84 -2.31 -1.77
C GLU A 42 -4.30 -2.41 -3.23
N ALA A 43 -5.56 -2.08 -3.51
CA ALA A 43 -6.09 -2.07 -4.87
C ALA A 43 -5.31 -1.09 -5.76
N ARG A 44 -5.01 0.11 -5.25
CA ARG A 44 -4.21 1.10 -5.97
C ARG A 44 -2.79 0.61 -6.23
N ARG A 45 -2.15 -0.03 -5.24
CA ARG A 45 -0.81 -0.63 -5.40
C ARG A 45 -0.83 -1.71 -6.48
N LYS A 46 -1.81 -2.61 -6.46
CA LYS A 46 -1.95 -3.67 -7.47
C LYS A 46 -2.14 -3.10 -8.87
N GLN A 47 -2.99 -2.07 -9.00
CA GLN A 47 -3.21 -1.39 -10.27
C GLN A 47 -1.93 -0.74 -10.78
N TRP A 48 -1.22 -0.02 -9.92
CA TRP A 48 0.05 0.63 -10.30
C TRP A 48 1.11 -0.39 -10.73
N LEU A 49 1.26 -1.50 -10.01
CA LEU A 49 2.20 -2.56 -10.39
C LEU A 49 1.87 -3.13 -11.78
N LYS A 50 0.58 -3.32 -12.09
CA LYS A 50 0.14 -3.78 -13.41
C LYS A 50 0.47 -2.76 -14.50
N GLU A 51 0.21 -1.48 -14.25
CA GLU A 51 0.48 -0.40 -15.21
C GLU A 51 1.98 -0.21 -15.49
N ASN A 52 2.83 -0.51 -14.51
CA ASN A 52 4.28 -0.31 -14.60
C ASN A 52 5.04 -1.62 -14.90
N ALA A 53 4.34 -2.74 -15.10
CA ALA A 53 4.95 -4.04 -15.34
C ALA A 53 5.90 -4.02 -16.55
N ASP A 54 5.48 -3.40 -17.66
CA ASP A 54 6.28 -3.29 -18.87
C ASP A 54 7.52 -2.41 -18.66
N ALA A 55 7.40 -1.35 -17.86
CA ALA A 55 8.53 -0.48 -17.53
C ALA A 55 9.59 -1.22 -16.70
N PHE A 56 9.15 -2.04 -15.73
CA PHE A 56 10.06 -2.87 -14.93
C PHE A 56 10.69 -4.00 -15.76
N ALA A 57 9.96 -4.59 -16.70
CA ALA A 57 10.49 -5.57 -17.63
C ALA A 57 11.56 -4.94 -18.52
N ALA A 58 11.25 -3.81 -19.18
CA ALA A 58 12.20 -3.09 -20.01
C ALA A 58 13.47 -2.64 -19.24
N GLN A 59 13.30 -2.21 -17.98
CA GLN A 59 14.43 -1.86 -17.13
C GLN A 59 15.29 -3.09 -16.79
N SER A 60 14.67 -4.23 -16.50
CA SER A 60 15.40 -5.49 -16.21
C SER A 60 16.17 -5.96 -17.44
N ASP A 61 15.54 -5.99 -18.61
CA ASP A 61 16.18 -6.34 -19.88
C ASP A 61 17.36 -5.43 -20.19
N TRP A 62 17.22 -4.12 -19.91
CA TRP A 62 18.30 -3.17 -20.10
C TRP A 62 19.48 -3.43 -19.15
N HIS A 63 19.21 -3.72 -17.87
CA HIS A 63 20.24 -4.06 -16.89
C HIS A 63 20.96 -5.38 -17.22
N GLU A 64 20.26 -6.38 -17.76
CA GLU A 64 20.89 -7.63 -18.20
C GLU A 64 21.87 -7.41 -19.36
N GLN A 65 21.54 -6.48 -20.26
CA GLN A 65 22.37 -6.17 -21.43
C GLN A 65 23.54 -5.23 -21.11
N HIS A 66 23.37 -4.29 -20.19
CA HIS A 66 24.33 -3.19 -19.96
C HIS A 66 25.01 -3.24 -18.59
N GLY A 67 24.58 -4.13 -17.71
CA GLY A 67 24.95 -4.12 -16.30
C GLY A 67 24.20 -3.02 -15.53
N HIS A 68 24.26 -3.09 -14.19
CA HIS A 68 23.63 -2.07 -13.36
C HIS A 68 24.50 -0.79 -13.35
N PRO A 69 23.94 0.38 -13.70
CA PRO A 69 24.74 1.60 -13.95
C PRO A 69 25.40 2.16 -12.68
N LEU A 70 24.91 1.74 -11.50
CA LEU A 70 25.46 2.12 -10.20
C LEU A 70 26.20 0.96 -9.49
N ALA A 71 26.51 -0.14 -10.18
CA ALA A 71 27.10 -1.34 -9.57
C ALA A 71 28.36 -1.02 -8.73
N ASP A 72 29.24 -0.16 -9.25
CA ASP A 72 30.50 0.21 -8.60
C ASP A 72 30.27 0.99 -7.29
N ILE A 73 29.24 1.83 -7.24
CA ILE A 73 28.91 2.64 -6.06
C ILE A 73 28.15 1.80 -5.03
N MET A 74 27.26 0.90 -5.48
CA MET A 74 26.50 0.00 -4.61
C MET A 74 27.37 -1.05 -3.91
N THR A 75 28.51 -1.38 -4.49
CA THR A 75 29.50 -2.34 -3.92
C THR A 75 30.67 -1.64 -3.24
N ALA A 76 30.70 -0.30 -3.24
CA ALA A 76 31.74 0.47 -2.59
C ALA A 76 31.69 0.34 -1.06
N PRO A 77 32.82 0.52 -0.34
CA PRO A 77 32.89 0.42 1.12
C PRO A 77 31.94 1.38 1.87
N GLY A 78 31.52 2.48 1.22
CA GLY A 78 30.55 3.43 1.76
C GLY A 78 29.09 2.96 1.71
N ALA A 79 28.77 1.89 0.98
CA ALA A 79 27.39 1.39 0.88
C ALA A 79 26.81 0.94 2.23
N THR A 80 27.67 0.57 3.19
CA THR A 80 27.28 0.22 4.56
C THR A 80 26.80 1.42 5.39
N SER A 81 27.10 2.66 5.03
CA SER A 81 26.68 3.85 5.80
C SER A 81 25.24 4.30 5.50
N TRP A 82 24.51 3.61 4.61
CA TRP A 82 23.12 3.91 4.27
C TRP A 82 22.12 2.97 4.95
N LYS A 83 22.60 2.05 5.80
CA LYS A 83 21.79 1.07 6.52
C LYS A 83 21.38 1.54 7.93
N ASP A 84 21.78 2.74 8.35
CA ASP A 84 21.41 3.37 9.62
C ASP A 84 20.11 4.18 9.51
#